data_AF-A0A9P5UTX7-F1
#
_entry.id   AF-A0A9P5UTX7-F1
#
_cell.length_a   1.000
_cell.length_b   1.000
_cell.length_c   1.000
_cell.angle_alpha   90.00
_cell.angle_beta   90.00
_cell.angle_gamma   90.00
#
_symmetry.space_group_name_H-M   'P 1'
#
loop_
_entity.id
_entity.type
_entity.pdbx_description
1 polymer ?
#
loop_
_entity_poly.entity_id
_entity_poly.type
_entity_poly.pdbx_seq_one_letter_code
_entity_poly.pdbx_strand_id
1 'polypeptide(L)'
;MVISIMFGASELHYKQHFLAVFKSLFPQGTPFKTFDDEFPGMACDFSEAERNGFELAVREHCTVSDDETISLEKIYRYCSVHYKRSVTRCLTNGGFVPAANKDQFKALAESLLDEADPGLFKNTIEMLMTKFPKIDSWLNWHVHPKRGPLIFPALSKNTNTYMSRDTNAQESIGAEFKKLLPVADVTGTIYNIISILERYESSVDLKKLGYSSSYRKVKSKPKYVNDGRGPHPGG
;
A
#
# COMPACT_ATOMS: atom_id res chain seq x y z
N MET A 1 -19.11 -6.06 3.97
CA MET A 1 -18.02 -5.80 3.01
C MET A 1 -18.25 -4.42 2.43
N VAL A 2 -17.27 -3.53 2.50
CA VAL A 2 -17.35 -2.18 1.93
C VAL A 2 -16.60 -2.17 0.61
N ILE A 3 -17.25 -1.73 -0.46
CA ILE A 3 -16.64 -1.59 -1.79
C ILE A 3 -16.70 -0.11 -2.15
N SER A 4 -15.53 0.52 -2.33
CA SER A 4 -15.41 1.83 -2.96
C SER A 4 -14.52 1.69 -4.18
N ILE A 5 -14.94 2.27 -5.30
CA ILE A 5 -14.30 2.13 -6.62
C ILE A 5 -13.78 3.51 -7.05
N MET A 6 -12.51 3.55 -7.43
CA MET A 6 -11.85 4.77 -7.91
C MET A 6 -11.59 4.73 -9.41
N PHE A 7 -12.08 5.75 -10.12
CA PHE A 7 -11.83 5.97 -11.54
C PHE A 7 -10.69 6.97 -11.81
N GLY A 8 -10.15 7.61 -10.78
CA GLY A 8 -9.02 8.54 -10.86
C GLY A 8 -7.87 8.15 -9.93
N ALA A 9 -6.79 8.93 -9.98
CA ALA A 9 -5.59 8.75 -9.15
C ALA A 9 -5.06 10.08 -8.56
N SER A 10 -5.88 11.15 -8.57
CA SER A 10 -5.52 12.39 -7.89
C SER A 10 -5.85 12.32 -6.40
N GLU A 11 -5.24 13.19 -5.61
CA GLU A 11 -5.47 13.34 -4.17
C GLU A 11 -6.96 13.44 -3.81
N LEU A 12 -7.73 14.23 -4.58
CA LEU A 12 -9.17 14.37 -4.36
C LEU A 12 -9.95 13.08 -4.64
N HIS A 13 -9.53 12.27 -5.62
CA HIS A 13 -10.16 10.97 -5.87
C HIS A 13 -9.92 10.02 -4.70
N TYR A 14 -8.69 9.96 -4.19
CA TYR A 14 -8.36 9.18 -3.01
C TYR A 14 -9.13 9.66 -1.77
N LYS A 15 -9.24 10.97 -1.58
CA LYS A 15 -10.04 11.57 -0.50
C LYS A 15 -11.48 11.05 -0.52
N GLN A 16 -12.17 11.17 -1.65
CA GLN A 16 -13.57 10.74 -1.76
C GLN A 16 -13.74 9.25 -1.50
N HIS A 17 -12.80 8.44 -2.00
CA HIS A 17 -12.78 7.00 -1.78
C HIS A 17 -12.61 6.62 -0.31
N PHE A 18 -11.62 7.18 0.38
CA PHE A 18 -11.41 6.89 1.80
C PHE A 18 -12.56 7.44 2.65
N LEU A 19 -13.10 8.61 2.31
CA LEU A 19 -14.24 9.17 3.01
C LEU A 19 -15.48 8.28 2.92
N ALA A 20 -15.73 7.67 1.75
CA ALA A 20 -16.80 6.69 1.58
C ALA A 20 -16.57 5.45 2.46
N VAL A 21 -15.31 4.97 2.55
CA VAL A 21 -14.96 3.87 3.46
C VAL A 21 -15.18 4.26 4.92
N PHE A 22 -14.68 5.41 5.37
CA PHE A 22 -14.78 5.83 6.77
C PHE A 22 -16.24 6.03 7.21
N LYS A 23 -17.06 6.71 6.39
CA LYS A 23 -18.49 6.91 6.66
C LYS A 23 -19.29 5.60 6.77
N SER A 24 -18.80 4.52 6.16
CA SER A 24 -19.43 3.19 6.26
C SER A 24 -19.03 2.42 7.52
N LEU A 25 -17.93 2.81 8.17
CA LEU A 25 -17.37 2.13 9.35
C LEU A 25 -17.63 2.92 10.64
N PHE A 26 -17.62 4.25 10.57
CA PHE A 26 -17.75 5.14 11.70
C PHE A 26 -18.75 6.27 11.42
N PRO A 27 -19.46 6.77 12.45
CA PRO A 27 -20.26 7.98 12.33
C PRO A 27 -19.41 9.19 11.94
N GLN A 28 -19.96 10.07 11.09
CA GLN A 28 -19.32 11.34 10.78
C GLN A 28 -19.11 12.19 12.05
N GLY A 29 -17.95 12.79 12.20
CA GLY A 29 -17.59 13.57 13.40
C GLY A 29 -17.04 12.72 14.55
N THR A 30 -16.70 11.45 14.30
CA THR A 30 -15.99 10.62 15.29
C THR A 30 -14.68 11.31 15.70
N PRO A 31 -14.40 11.50 17.00
CA PRO A 31 -13.16 12.12 17.44
C PRO A 31 -11.93 11.36 16.91
N PHE A 32 -10.90 12.09 16.46
CA PHE A 32 -9.72 11.47 15.85
C PHE A 32 -9.07 10.41 16.75
N LYS A 33 -9.01 10.64 18.07
CA LYS A 33 -8.45 9.65 19.01
C LYS A 33 -9.21 8.32 18.98
N THR A 34 -10.53 8.36 18.96
CA THR A 34 -11.37 7.16 18.85
C THR A 34 -11.14 6.46 17.51
N PHE A 35 -11.09 7.24 16.42
CA PHE A 35 -10.80 6.69 15.10
C PHE A 35 -9.40 6.04 15.03
N ASP A 36 -8.37 6.67 15.59
CA ASP A 36 -6.98 6.20 15.63
C ASP A 36 -6.82 4.89 16.44
N ASP A 37 -7.60 4.74 17.50
CA ASP A 37 -7.55 3.55 18.37
C ASP A 37 -8.42 2.39 17.83
N GLU A 38 -9.53 2.68 17.12
CA GLU A 38 -10.48 1.66 16.65
C GLU A 38 -10.30 1.28 15.18
N PHE A 39 -9.82 2.17 14.32
CA PHE A 39 -9.62 1.85 12.91
C PHE A 39 -8.43 0.88 12.77
N PRO A 40 -8.64 -0.32 12.22
CA PRO A 40 -7.59 -1.33 12.14
C PRO A 40 -6.44 -0.92 11.21
N GLY A 41 -6.60 0.16 10.45
CA GLY A 41 -5.63 0.70 9.53
C GLY A 41 -5.80 0.21 8.09
N MET A 42 -5.02 0.79 7.17
CA MET A 42 -4.95 0.32 5.78
C MET A 42 -3.53 0.24 5.23
N ALA A 43 -3.26 -0.82 4.46
CA ALA A 43 -2.05 -0.96 3.65
C ALA A 43 -2.29 -0.41 2.23
N CYS A 44 -1.55 0.63 1.87
CA CYS A 44 -1.71 1.40 0.63
C CYS A 44 -0.46 1.29 -0.28
N ASP A 45 -0.58 1.78 -1.52
CA ASP A 45 0.57 1.87 -2.44
C ASP A 45 1.45 3.07 -2.05
N PHE A 46 2.64 3.16 -2.64
CA PHE A 46 3.64 4.20 -2.43
C PHE A 46 3.28 5.53 -3.14
N SER A 47 1.99 5.81 -3.30
CA SER A 47 1.46 7.02 -3.94
C SER A 47 1.35 8.16 -2.93
N GLU A 48 1.98 9.30 -3.24
CA GLU A 48 1.87 10.50 -2.41
C GLU A 48 0.45 11.07 -2.45
N ALA A 49 -0.18 11.05 -3.62
CA ALA A 49 -1.58 11.46 -3.78
C ALA A 49 -2.53 10.58 -2.95
N GLU A 50 -2.24 9.28 -2.82
CA GLU A 50 -3.02 8.37 -1.99
C GLU A 50 -2.87 8.70 -0.50
N ARG A 51 -1.63 8.89 -0.04
CA ARG A 51 -1.35 9.28 1.35
C ARG A 51 -2.03 10.60 1.71
N ASN A 52 -1.90 11.62 0.84
CA ASN A 52 -2.52 12.92 1.08
C ASN A 52 -4.05 12.81 1.07
N GLY A 53 -4.61 12.07 0.13
CA GLY A 53 -6.06 11.86 0.05
C GLY A 53 -6.61 11.13 1.28
N PHE A 54 -5.86 10.16 1.81
CA PHE A 54 -6.19 9.49 3.07
C PHE A 54 -6.18 10.49 4.24
N GLU A 55 -5.14 11.31 4.36
CA GLU A 55 -5.04 12.32 5.42
C GLU A 55 -6.20 13.31 5.35
N LEU A 56 -6.53 13.83 4.17
CA LEU A 56 -7.67 14.73 3.97
C LEU A 56 -9.00 14.08 4.32
N ALA A 57 -9.17 12.79 4.03
CA ALA A 57 -10.38 12.06 4.37
C ALA A 57 -10.51 11.86 5.88
N VAL A 58 -9.41 11.55 6.58
CA VAL A 58 -9.39 11.44 8.04
C VAL A 58 -9.74 12.78 8.68
N ARG A 59 -9.12 13.87 8.22
CA ARG A 59 -9.37 15.22 8.73
C ARG A 59 -10.84 15.61 8.57
N GLU A 60 -11.40 15.41 7.39
CA GLU A 60 -12.82 15.70 7.14
C GLU A 60 -13.74 14.80 7.96
N HIS A 61 -13.47 13.50 8.04
CA HIS A 61 -14.31 12.56 8.76
C HIS A 61 -14.31 12.81 10.28
N CYS A 62 -13.13 13.12 10.83
CA CYS A 62 -12.91 13.33 12.26
C CYS A 62 -13.03 14.80 12.68
N THR A 63 -13.36 15.71 11.75
CA THR A 63 -13.46 17.16 11.98
C THR A 63 -12.19 17.78 12.59
N VAL A 64 -11.03 17.32 12.11
CA VAL A 64 -9.70 17.83 12.53
C VAL A 64 -9.36 19.04 11.67
N SER A 65 -8.88 20.11 12.29
CA SER A 65 -8.49 21.33 11.58
C SER A 65 -7.17 21.16 10.82
N ASP A 66 -6.94 22.00 9.81
CA ASP A 66 -5.74 21.89 8.96
C ASP A 66 -4.44 22.22 9.71
N ASP A 67 -4.51 22.99 10.79
CA ASP A 67 -3.37 23.35 11.65
C ASP A 67 -3.00 22.27 12.66
N GLU A 68 -3.90 21.33 12.96
CA GLU A 68 -3.62 20.24 13.88
C GLU A 68 -2.73 19.17 13.21
N THR A 69 -1.64 18.81 13.88
CA THR A 69 -0.75 17.73 13.41
C THR A 69 -1.29 16.38 13.86
N ILE A 70 -1.61 15.50 12.91
CA ILE A 70 -2.00 14.11 13.18
C ILE A 70 -0.92 13.14 12.74
N SER A 71 -0.74 12.05 13.49
CA SER A 71 0.10 10.93 13.07
C SER A 71 -0.77 9.87 12.41
N LEU A 72 -0.37 9.43 11.22
CA LEU A 72 -1.06 8.37 10.50
C LEU A 72 -0.45 6.98 10.76
N GLU A 73 0.64 6.88 11.52
CA GLU A 73 1.45 5.65 11.62
C GLU A 73 0.67 4.44 12.16
N LYS A 74 -0.37 4.68 12.98
CA LYS A 74 -1.27 3.62 13.43
C LYS A 74 -2.29 3.23 12.37
N ILE A 75 -2.77 4.15 11.55
CA ILE A 75 -3.94 3.91 10.68
C ILE A 75 -3.59 3.78 9.19
N TYR A 76 -2.36 4.09 8.81
CA TYR A 76 -1.88 4.06 7.44
C TYR A 76 -0.49 3.43 7.37
N ARG A 77 -0.30 2.53 6.41
CA ARG A 77 0.99 1.89 6.15
C ARG A 77 1.20 1.71 4.65
N TYR A 78 2.45 1.80 4.20
CA TYR A 78 2.83 1.38 2.86
C TYR A 78 3.00 -0.14 2.77
N CYS A 79 2.45 -0.75 1.72
CA CYS A 79 2.41 -2.19 1.53
C CYS A 79 3.81 -2.82 1.35
N SER A 80 4.12 -3.88 2.10
CA SER A 80 5.44 -4.54 2.05
C SER A 80 5.75 -5.12 0.67
N VAL A 81 4.71 -5.57 -0.06
CA VAL A 81 4.83 -6.11 -1.41
C VAL A 81 5.32 -5.04 -2.39
N HIS A 82 4.87 -3.79 -2.24
CA HIS A 82 5.34 -2.69 -3.08
C HIS A 82 6.79 -2.31 -2.78
N TYR A 83 7.20 -2.36 -1.51
CA TYR A 83 8.60 -2.25 -1.14
C TYR A 83 9.45 -3.36 -1.79
N LYS A 84 9.07 -4.62 -1.63
CA LYS A 84 9.78 -5.77 -2.24
C LYS A 84 9.82 -5.69 -3.78
N ARG A 85 8.78 -5.15 -4.41
CA ARG A 85 8.77 -4.84 -5.85
C ARG A 85 9.76 -3.73 -6.19
N SER A 86 9.89 -2.69 -5.36
CA SER A 86 10.87 -1.61 -5.55
C SER A 86 12.31 -2.15 -5.43
N VAL A 87 12.58 -3.01 -4.44
CA VAL A 87 13.85 -3.76 -4.30
C VAL A 87 14.15 -4.57 -5.57
N THR A 88 13.15 -5.29 -6.09
CA THR A 88 13.31 -6.09 -7.32
C THR A 88 13.67 -5.22 -8.53
N ARG A 89 13.15 -3.99 -8.63
CA ARG A 89 13.54 -3.05 -9.70
C ARG A 89 15.00 -2.63 -9.57
N CYS A 90 15.49 -2.36 -8.36
CA CYS A 90 16.92 -2.10 -8.13
C CYS A 90 17.79 -3.26 -8.59
N LEU A 91 17.38 -4.51 -8.32
CA LEU A 91 18.07 -5.72 -8.76
C LEU A 91 18.10 -5.89 -10.29
N THR A 92 17.08 -5.39 -10.99
CA THR A 92 17.01 -5.48 -12.46
C THR A 92 17.94 -4.48 -13.14
N ASN A 93 18.25 -3.37 -12.48
CA ASN A 93 19.21 -2.39 -12.97
C ASN A 93 20.62 -2.75 -12.52
N GLY A 94 21.39 -3.41 -13.40
CA GLY A 94 22.79 -3.77 -13.14
C GLY A 94 23.72 -2.57 -12.88
N GLY A 95 23.28 -1.35 -13.21
CA GLY A 95 23.98 -0.13 -12.85
C GLY A 95 23.94 0.19 -11.35
N PHE A 96 22.90 -0.23 -10.63
CA PHE A 96 22.74 -0.02 -9.19
C PHE A 96 23.31 -1.16 -8.36
N VAL A 97 23.02 -2.40 -8.74
CA VAL A 97 23.41 -3.60 -7.99
C VAL A 97 24.15 -4.56 -8.93
N PRO A 98 25.45 -4.82 -8.70
CA PRO A 98 26.21 -5.80 -9.46
C PRO A 98 25.58 -7.20 -9.40
N ALA A 99 25.67 -7.96 -10.49
CA ALA A 99 25.03 -9.27 -10.60
C ALA A 99 25.43 -10.26 -9.49
N ALA A 100 26.71 -10.25 -9.09
CA ALA A 100 27.24 -11.10 -8.02
C ALA A 100 26.66 -10.78 -6.63
N ASN A 101 26.18 -9.55 -6.41
CA ASN A 101 25.76 -9.07 -5.10
C ASN A 101 24.23 -8.94 -4.97
N LYS A 102 23.46 -9.42 -5.95
CA LYS A 102 22.00 -9.31 -5.97
C LYS A 102 21.33 -9.93 -4.75
N ASP A 103 21.74 -11.14 -4.37
CA ASP A 103 21.14 -11.84 -3.23
C ASP A 103 21.46 -11.15 -1.91
N GLN A 104 22.68 -10.65 -1.76
CA GLN A 104 23.08 -9.87 -0.59
C GLN A 104 22.31 -8.55 -0.49
N PHE A 105 22.18 -7.80 -1.59
CA PHE A 105 21.37 -6.58 -1.61
C PHE A 105 19.93 -6.87 -1.20
N LYS A 106 19.33 -7.90 -1.80
CA LYS A 106 17.94 -8.28 -1.52
C LYS A 106 17.74 -8.63 -0.05
N ALA A 107 18.62 -9.46 0.51
CA ALA A 107 18.54 -9.87 1.90
C ALA A 107 18.61 -8.67 2.86
N LEU A 108 19.58 -7.76 2.66
CA LEU A 108 19.73 -6.56 3.48
C LEU A 108 18.55 -5.59 3.32
N ALA A 109 18.07 -5.39 2.09
CA ALA A 109 16.95 -4.49 1.85
C ALA A 109 15.65 -5.03 2.44
N GLU A 110 15.34 -6.32 2.23
CA GLU A 110 14.11 -6.93 2.76
C GLU A 110 14.14 -7.08 4.28
N SER A 111 15.30 -7.27 4.92
CA SER A 111 15.41 -7.35 6.39
C SER A 111 15.01 -6.05 7.09
N LEU A 112 15.14 -4.89 6.43
CA LEU A 112 14.69 -3.60 6.97
C LEU A 112 13.19 -3.59 7.29
N LEU A 113 12.37 -4.41 6.59
CA LEU A 113 10.94 -4.48 6.87
C LEU A 113 10.65 -5.06 8.25
N ASP A 114 11.46 -6.00 8.73
CA ASP A 114 11.21 -6.72 9.97
C ASP A 114 12.04 -6.20 11.15
N GLU A 115 13.02 -5.35 10.87
CA GLU A 115 13.87 -4.74 11.89
C GLU A 115 13.12 -3.68 12.70
N ALA A 116 13.09 -3.87 14.01
CA ALA A 116 12.45 -2.97 14.97
C ALA A 116 13.47 -2.19 15.81
N ASP A 117 14.72 -2.66 15.89
CA ASP A 117 15.79 -1.97 16.61
C ASP A 117 16.37 -0.83 15.74
N PRO A 118 16.27 0.45 16.18
CA PRO A 118 16.78 1.57 15.40
C PRO A 118 18.30 1.51 15.14
N GLY A 119 19.07 0.90 16.05
CA GLY A 119 20.52 0.76 15.91
C GLY A 119 20.89 -0.24 14.80
N LEU A 120 20.30 -1.44 14.83
CA LEU A 120 20.46 -2.46 13.80
C LEU A 120 19.93 -2.00 12.43
N PHE A 121 18.80 -1.28 12.44
CA PHE A 121 18.26 -0.67 11.23
C PHE A 121 19.27 0.30 10.61
N LYS A 122 19.80 1.23 11.43
CA LYS A 122 20.79 2.20 10.97
C LYS A 122 22.06 1.52 10.44
N ASN A 123 22.58 0.51 11.14
CA ASN A 123 23.74 -0.26 10.69
C ASN A 123 23.48 -0.93 9.33
N THR A 124 22.28 -1.46 9.11
CA THR A 124 21.87 -2.07 7.84
C THR A 124 21.80 -1.04 6.71
N ILE A 125 21.26 0.15 6.99
CA ILE A 125 21.26 1.29 6.06
C ILE A 125 22.68 1.71 5.68
N GLU A 126 23.57 1.88 6.65
CA GLU A 126 24.98 2.24 6.41
C GLU A 126 25.70 1.16 5.57
N MET A 127 25.41 -0.12 5.82
CA MET A 127 25.95 -1.22 5.04
C MET A 127 25.45 -1.20 3.59
N LEU A 128 24.15 -0.93 3.38
CA LEU A 128 23.57 -0.78 2.05
C LEU A 128 24.21 0.38 1.28
N MET A 129 24.36 1.55 1.90
CA MET A 129 24.99 2.71 1.26
C MET A 129 26.46 2.47 0.92
N THR A 130 27.21 1.80 1.81
CA THR A 130 28.63 1.50 1.61
C THR A 130 28.83 0.50 0.46
N LYS A 131 28.03 -0.57 0.42
CA LYS A 131 28.18 -1.65 -0.58
C LYS A 131 27.54 -1.31 -1.92
N PHE A 132 26.51 -0.47 -1.92
CA PHE A 132 25.70 -0.14 -3.09
C PHE A 132 25.50 1.37 -3.20
N PRO A 133 26.55 2.19 -3.36
CA PRO A 133 26.44 3.65 -3.28
C PRO A 133 25.45 4.26 -4.29
N LYS A 134 25.19 3.57 -5.40
CA LYS A 134 24.29 4.04 -6.45
C LYS A 134 22.80 3.88 -6.12
N ILE A 135 22.43 3.23 -5.00
CA ILE A 135 21.04 3.17 -4.53
C ILE A 135 20.66 4.32 -3.58
N ASP A 136 21.58 5.25 -3.32
CA ASP A 136 21.40 6.37 -2.38
C ASP A 136 20.05 7.09 -2.53
N SER A 137 19.74 7.57 -3.73
CA SER A 137 18.45 8.23 -4.02
C SER A 137 17.24 7.34 -3.70
N TRP A 138 17.29 6.06 -4.08
CA TRP A 138 16.23 5.09 -3.77
C TRP A 138 16.09 4.88 -2.26
N LEU A 139 17.20 4.73 -1.54
CA LEU A 139 17.19 4.47 -0.11
C LEU A 139 16.69 5.68 0.67
N ASN A 140 17.24 6.87 0.39
CA ASN A 140 16.83 8.15 0.98
C ASN A 140 15.36 8.44 0.77
N TRP A 141 14.81 8.05 -0.39
CA TRP A 141 13.39 8.18 -0.64
C TRP A 141 12.57 7.35 0.37
N HIS A 142 12.94 6.09 0.60
CA HIS A 142 12.23 5.20 1.53
C HIS A 142 12.42 5.57 3.00
N VAL A 143 13.62 6.01 3.41
CA VAL A 143 13.89 6.38 4.82
C VAL A 143 13.51 7.82 5.16
N HIS A 144 12.94 8.57 4.21
CA HIS A 144 12.54 9.95 4.42
C HIS A 144 11.59 10.09 5.64
N PRO A 145 11.72 11.11 6.52
CA PRO A 145 10.97 11.20 7.77
C PRO A 145 9.44 11.12 7.64
N LYS A 146 8.87 11.56 6.51
CA LYS A 146 7.43 11.47 6.22
C LYS A 146 6.95 10.08 5.75
N ARG A 147 7.86 9.23 5.27
CA ARG A 147 7.54 7.95 4.61
C ARG A 147 8.08 6.75 5.37
N GLY A 148 9.32 6.83 5.84
CA GLY A 148 10.01 5.77 6.56
C GLY A 148 9.20 5.18 7.71
N PRO A 149 8.61 5.99 8.61
CA PRO A 149 7.75 5.49 9.69
C PRO A 149 6.52 4.70 9.21
N LEU A 150 6.06 4.95 7.98
CA LEU A 150 4.92 4.24 7.37
C LEU A 150 5.33 2.93 6.69
N ILE A 151 6.64 2.61 6.63
CA ILE A 151 7.20 1.42 5.97
C ILE A 151 7.90 0.53 7.01
N PHE A 152 8.77 1.13 7.82
CA PHE A 152 9.75 0.44 8.64
C PHE A 152 9.41 0.56 10.13
N PRO A 153 9.28 -0.56 10.86
CA PRO A 153 9.01 -0.56 12.30
C PRO A 153 10.02 0.26 13.10
N ALA A 154 11.33 0.10 12.82
CA ALA A 154 12.40 0.82 13.50
C ALA A 154 12.33 2.36 13.39
N LEU A 155 11.58 2.90 12.42
CA LEU A 155 11.38 4.34 12.25
C LEU A 155 10.02 4.81 12.77
N SER A 156 9.12 3.89 13.09
CA SER A 156 7.78 4.20 13.57
C SER A 156 7.76 4.39 15.08
N LYS A 157 7.03 5.39 15.55
CA LYS A 157 6.74 5.61 16.97
C LYS A 157 5.54 4.80 17.44
N ASN A 158 4.60 4.51 16.54
CA ASN A 158 3.34 3.83 16.84
C ASN A 158 3.03 2.78 15.78
N THR A 159 3.76 1.66 15.82
CA THR A 159 3.65 0.63 14.78
C THR A 159 2.33 -0.14 14.90
N ASN A 160 1.44 -0.03 13.92
CA ASN A 160 0.23 -0.88 13.89
C ASN A 160 0.60 -2.35 13.60
N THR A 161 0.41 -3.22 14.59
CA THR A 161 0.66 -4.67 14.49
C THR A 161 -0.57 -5.47 14.04
N TYR A 162 -1.76 -4.86 14.05
CA TYR A 162 -3.03 -5.49 13.68
C TYR A 162 -3.18 -5.66 12.16
N MET A 163 -2.47 -4.86 11.35
CA MET A 163 -2.53 -4.95 9.89
C MET A 163 -1.61 -6.01 9.28
N SER A 164 -2.17 -6.84 8.39
CA SER A 164 -1.38 -7.61 7.44
C SER A 164 -0.53 -6.70 6.55
N ARG A 165 0.75 -7.03 6.41
CA ARG A 165 1.74 -6.24 5.65
C ARG A 165 1.59 -6.41 4.13
N ASP A 166 0.78 -7.38 3.68
CA ASP A 166 0.85 -7.95 2.33
C ASP A 166 -0.42 -7.74 1.48
N THR A 167 -1.47 -7.12 2.03
CA THR A 167 -2.77 -7.01 1.36
C THR A 167 -3.15 -5.57 1.07
N ASN A 168 -2.73 -5.04 -0.09
CA ASN A 168 -3.49 -3.95 -0.72
C ASN A 168 -4.68 -4.57 -1.48
N ALA A 169 -5.78 -4.79 -0.76
CA ALA A 169 -7.02 -5.33 -1.35
C ALA A 169 -7.66 -4.36 -2.37
N GLN A 170 -7.40 -3.05 -2.25
CA GLN A 170 -7.98 -2.04 -3.13
C GLN A 170 -7.44 -2.12 -4.56
N GLU A 171 -6.15 -2.43 -4.73
CA GLU A 171 -5.55 -2.58 -6.05
C GLU A 171 -6.06 -3.79 -6.83
N SER A 172 -6.25 -4.93 -6.17
CA SER A 172 -6.62 -6.16 -6.89
C SER A 172 -8.04 -6.09 -7.47
N ILE A 173 -8.92 -5.31 -6.85
CA ILE A 173 -10.28 -5.09 -7.35
C ILE A 173 -10.26 -3.89 -8.33
N GLY A 174 -9.72 -2.74 -7.93
CA GLY A 174 -9.71 -1.55 -8.79
C GLY A 174 -8.97 -1.73 -10.12
N ALA A 175 -7.86 -2.48 -10.16
CA ALA A 175 -7.13 -2.77 -11.39
C ALA A 175 -7.86 -3.74 -12.32
N GLU A 176 -8.62 -4.71 -11.79
CA GLU A 176 -9.45 -5.61 -12.60
C GLU A 176 -10.63 -4.83 -13.23
N PHE A 177 -11.28 -3.94 -12.46
CA PHE A 177 -12.33 -3.08 -13.00
C PHE A 177 -11.82 -2.11 -14.07
N LYS A 178 -10.65 -1.47 -13.88
CA LYS A 178 -10.04 -0.59 -14.90
C LYS A 178 -9.72 -1.32 -16.21
N LYS A 179 -9.37 -2.61 -16.15
CA LYS A 179 -9.11 -3.43 -17.35
C LYS A 179 -10.41 -3.87 -18.04
N LEU A 180 -11.43 -4.20 -17.26
CA LEU A 180 -12.72 -4.68 -17.76
C LEU A 180 -13.62 -3.54 -18.27
N LEU A 181 -13.33 -2.29 -17.87
CA LEU A 181 -14.14 -1.12 -18.16
C LEU A 181 -13.26 0.03 -18.65
N PRO A 182 -12.90 0.07 -19.94
CA PRO A 182 -12.18 1.21 -20.51
C PRO A 182 -13.03 2.48 -20.48
N VAL A 183 -14.36 2.35 -20.53
CA VAL A 183 -15.36 3.40 -20.27
C VAL A 183 -16.62 2.66 -19.78
N ALA A 184 -16.97 2.74 -18.51
CA ALA A 184 -18.26 2.21 -18.03
C ALA A 184 -19.12 3.33 -17.49
N ASP A 185 -20.36 3.36 -17.97
CA ASP A 185 -21.42 4.04 -17.25
C ASP A 185 -21.71 3.32 -15.92
N VAL A 186 -22.46 4.01 -15.06
CA VAL A 186 -22.81 3.54 -13.72
C VAL A 186 -23.49 2.16 -13.76
N THR A 187 -24.29 1.92 -14.80
CA THR A 187 -25.05 0.68 -15.00
C THR A 187 -24.13 -0.52 -15.20
N GLY A 188 -23.13 -0.42 -16.09
CA GLY A 188 -22.14 -1.50 -16.30
C GLY A 188 -21.31 -1.79 -15.05
N THR A 189 -21.03 -0.77 -14.24
CA THR A 189 -20.33 -0.94 -12.95
C THR A 189 -21.18 -1.70 -11.94
N ILE A 190 -22.47 -1.38 -11.82
CA ILE A 190 -23.41 -2.06 -10.90
C ILE A 190 -23.54 -3.55 -11.26
N TYR A 191 -23.72 -3.89 -12.55
CA TYR A 191 -23.80 -5.30 -12.97
C TYR A 191 -22.54 -6.10 -12.63
N ASN A 192 -21.36 -5.49 -12.79
CA ASN A 192 -20.11 -6.14 -12.42
C ASN A 192 -19.96 -6.31 -10.90
N ILE A 193 -20.40 -5.32 -10.10
CA ILE A 193 -20.44 -5.46 -8.63
C ILE A 193 -21.34 -6.63 -8.24
N ILE A 194 -22.56 -6.70 -8.78
CA ILE A 194 -23.50 -7.81 -8.52
C ILE A 194 -22.84 -9.16 -8.86
N SER A 195 -22.23 -9.29 -10.04
CA SER A 195 -21.55 -10.52 -10.46
C SER A 195 -20.36 -10.92 -9.56
N ILE A 196 -19.64 -9.95 -8.98
CA ILE A 196 -18.57 -10.23 -8.02
C ILE A 196 -19.16 -10.67 -6.67
N LEU A 197 -20.24 -10.04 -6.22
CA LEU A 197 -20.96 -10.42 -5.00
C LEU A 197 -21.50 -11.85 -5.11
N GLU A 198 -22.16 -12.18 -6.22
CA GLU A 198 -22.68 -13.54 -6.49
C GLU A 198 -21.56 -14.59 -6.49
N ARG A 199 -20.39 -14.28 -7.08
CA ARG A 199 -19.21 -15.15 -7.05
C ARG A 199 -18.62 -15.31 -5.66
N TYR A 200 -18.64 -14.24 -4.86
CA TYR A 200 -18.21 -14.29 -3.47
C TYR A 200 -19.14 -15.17 -2.63
N GLU A 201 -20.46 -14.98 -2.74
CA GLU A 201 -21.47 -15.82 -2.07
C GLU A 201 -21.31 -17.29 -2.45
N SER A 202 -21.18 -17.57 -3.75
CA SER A 202 -20.91 -18.92 -4.26
C SER A 202 -19.62 -19.51 -3.65
N SER A 203 -18.57 -18.70 -3.51
CA SER A 203 -17.30 -19.13 -2.89
C SER A 203 -17.44 -19.39 -1.38
N VAL A 204 -18.27 -18.61 -0.68
CA VAL A 204 -18.58 -18.83 0.74
C VAL A 204 -19.36 -20.13 0.92
N ASP A 205 -20.33 -20.42 0.05
CA ASP A 205 -21.10 -21.65 0.12
C ASP A 205 -20.25 -22.88 -0.20
N LEU A 206 -19.36 -22.79 -1.19
CA LEU A 206 -18.37 -23.84 -1.45
C LEU A 206 -17.43 -24.07 -0.26
N LYS A 207 -17.05 -23.03 0.49
CA LYS A 207 -16.28 -23.19 1.74
C LYS A 207 -17.08 -23.91 2.83
N LYS A 208 -18.37 -23.59 3.00
CA LYS A 208 -19.24 -24.29 3.96
C LYS A 208 -19.34 -25.78 3.64
N LEU A 209 -19.23 -26.13 2.35
CA LEU A 209 -19.22 -27.51 1.85
C LEU A 209 -17.82 -28.18 1.91
N GLY A 210 -16.82 -27.52 2.48
CA GLY A 210 -15.47 -28.08 2.69
C GLY A 210 -14.50 -27.91 1.53
N TYR A 211 -14.85 -27.15 0.48
CA TYR A 211 -13.95 -26.89 -0.64
C TYR A 211 -12.99 -25.71 -0.36
N SER A 212 -11.71 -25.88 -0.68
CA SER A 212 -10.67 -24.85 -0.52
C SER A 212 -10.80 -23.74 -1.58
N SER A 213 -10.81 -22.47 -1.14
CA SER A 213 -10.91 -21.30 -2.02
C SER A 213 -9.57 -20.77 -2.56
N SER A 214 -8.44 -21.37 -2.19
CA SER A 214 -7.12 -20.87 -2.62
C SER A 214 -6.72 -21.46 -3.98
N TYR A 215 -6.74 -20.63 -5.02
CA TYR A 215 -6.08 -20.95 -6.28
C TYR A 215 -4.56 -20.96 -6.09
N ARG A 216 -3.92 -22.11 -6.27
CA ARG A 216 -2.46 -22.18 -6.44
C ARG A 216 -2.12 -21.61 -7.82
N LYS A 217 -1.75 -20.32 -7.90
CA LYS A 217 -1.38 -19.69 -9.18
C LYS A 217 -0.15 -20.36 -9.79
N VAL A 218 -0.31 -20.94 -10.98
CA VAL A 218 0.80 -21.26 -11.89
C VAL A 218 1.33 -19.94 -12.45
N LYS A 219 2.63 -19.69 -12.34
CA LYS A 219 3.28 -18.45 -12.81
C LYS A 219 3.28 -18.39 -14.35
N SER A 220 2.51 -17.50 -14.96
CA SER A 220 2.77 -17.03 -16.33
C SER A 220 3.41 -15.63 -16.28
N LYS A 221 4.41 -15.37 -17.13
CA LYS A 221 5.11 -14.09 -17.21
C LYS A 221 4.27 -13.09 -18.02
N PRO A 222 3.94 -11.88 -17.51
CA PRO A 222 3.31 -10.85 -18.33
C PRO A 222 4.34 -9.94 -19.02
N LYS A 223 3.97 -9.52 -20.24
CA LYS A 223 4.63 -8.52 -21.10
C LYS A 223 4.41 -7.11 -20.51
N TYR A 224 5.46 -6.30 -20.45
CA TYR A 224 5.45 -4.94 -19.86
C TYR A 224 4.72 -3.92 -20.74
N VAL A 225 3.84 -3.11 -20.13
CA VAL A 225 3.23 -1.88 -20.67
C VAL A 225 3.25 -0.82 -19.55
N ASN A 226 3.62 0.41 -19.88
CA ASN A 226 3.91 1.53 -18.97
C ASN A 226 2.63 2.21 -18.42
N ASP A 227 2.49 2.35 -17.10
CA ASP A 227 1.22 2.66 -16.40
C ASP A 227 1.27 3.69 -15.25
N GLY A 228 2.28 4.57 -15.17
CA GLY A 228 2.24 5.76 -14.28
C GLY A 228 2.71 5.55 -12.83
N ARG A 229 3.99 5.17 -12.65
CA ARG A 229 4.59 4.82 -11.35
C ARG A 229 5.37 5.97 -10.70
N GLY A 230 5.48 5.92 -9.36
CA GLY A 230 6.37 6.75 -8.52
C GLY A 230 7.87 6.60 -8.85
N PRO A 231 8.73 7.46 -8.26
CA PRO A 231 9.80 8.15 -8.98
C PRO A 231 10.77 7.21 -9.68
N HIS A 232 10.99 7.52 -10.95
CA HIS A 232 12.13 7.03 -11.70
C HIS A 232 13.41 7.59 -11.06
N PRO A 233 14.41 6.77 -10.72
CA PRO A 233 15.75 7.27 -10.46
C PRO A 233 16.37 7.63 -11.82
N GLY A 234 16.15 8.87 -12.24
CA GLY A 234 16.71 9.46 -13.46
C GLY A 234 15.91 10.67 -13.93
N GLY A 235 16.34 11.87 -13.49
CA GLY A 235 15.78 13.17 -13.87
C GLY A 235 15.36 13.98 -12.65
#